data_AF-A0A9N7PLX6-F1
#
_entry.id   AF-A0A9N7PLX6-F1
#
_cell.length_a   1.000
_cell.length_b   1.000
_cell.length_c   1.000
_cell.angle_alpha   90.00
_cell.angle_beta   90.00
_cell.angle_gamma   90.00
#
_symmetry.space_group_name_H-M   'P 1'
#
loop_
_entity.id
_entity.type
_entity.pdbx_description
1 polymer ?
#
loop_
_entity_poly.entity_id
_entity_poly.type
_entity_poly.pdbx_seq_one_letter_code
_entity_poly.pdbx_strand_id
1 'polypeptide(L)'
;MTQGNMPLNRKKERLKINSIDEFKDALKREGYNINEIDEEKFKKKVTKTFYIDSNVTERLHRCINNSEITYRANDIRGFIDYIEKIILFEKEHNKLCEKISEINKLYIDRIEYQREVSSQDNVEDIIKAVEEIKSHVSSTITEEEKARLEALEKEIDEDYLYAKDIELLKKMILSRKETLKEKYNDKTKIKTISIEVPKQIDYQYIPAKRGSVEYHQHISNNIPRMQRLIKNMNKYMKSCGKEKTTFKINQSKALQDSINIAVAIFDNKEFKAISGSNNISNYCMAPPLEKAVFKSSKVNKLGKLGVGYNRVNDSEKKIFEEIHKQIEVKALKNEGNLILYSKWEPCPSCYSVISQFCKKYPDIKVKVKYSKKYGE
;
A
#
# COMPACT_ATOMS: atom_id res chain seq x y z
N MET A 1 -33.65 14.25 -39.24
CA MET A 1 -33.19 15.59 -38.81
C MET A 1 -33.63 15.74 -37.36
N THR A 2 -32.81 15.93 -36.34
CA THR A 2 -31.35 15.97 -36.16
C THR A 2 -31.18 15.62 -34.68
N GLN A 3 -30.34 14.63 -34.40
CA GLN A 3 -29.89 14.30 -33.05
C GLN A 3 -29.25 15.56 -32.44
N GLY A 4 -29.84 16.08 -31.37
CA GLY A 4 -29.25 17.18 -30.61
C GLY A 4 -28.05 16.66 -29.82
N ASN A 5 -26.87 17.14 -30.21
CA ASN A 5 -25.57 16.89 -29.59
C ASN A 5 -25.63 16.83 -28.05
N MET A 6 -25.30 15.67 -27.46
CA MET A 6 -24.84 15.61 -26.08
C MET A 6 -23.55 16.44 -25.96
N PRO A 7 -23.45 17.38 -25.01
CA PRO A 7 -22.23 18.14 -24.83
C PRO A 7 -21.15 17.22 -24.23
N LEU A 8 -19.98 17.23 -24.87
CA LEU A 8 -18.74 16.64 -24.41
C LEU A 8 -18.48 16.92 -22.92
N ASN A 9 -18.06 15.87 -22.19
CA ASN A 9 -17.28 15.87 -20.95
C ASN A 9 -16.79 17.24 -20.45
N ARG A 10 -17.66 18.03 -19.79
CA ARG A 10 -17.22 19.13 -18.93
C ARG A 10 -16.71 18.49 -17.64
N LYS A 11 -15.41 18.61 -17.35
CA LYS A 11 -14.88 18.29 -16.02
C LYS A 11 -15.71 19.05 -14.99
N LYS A 12 -16.44 18.33 -14.13
CA LYS A 12 -17.24 18.92 -13.05
C LYS A 12 -16.32 19.85 -12.25
N GLU A 13 -16.66 21.14 -12.16
CA GLU A 13 -15.86 22.08 -11.39
C GLU A 13 -15.90 21.63 -9.92
N ARG A 14 -14.73 21.59 -9.28
CA ARG A 14 -14.63 21.20 -7.87
C ARG A 14 -15.37 22.19 -7.00
N LEU A 15 -16.05 21.67 -5.97
CA LEU A 15 -16.60 22.49 -4.90
C LEU A 15 -15.47 23.26 -4.21
N LYS A 16 -15.78 24.50 -3.85
CA LYS A 16 -14.98 25.38 -3.00
C LYS A 16 -15.92 25.82 -1.89
N ILE A 17 -15.58 25.49 -0.66
CA ILE A 17 -16.42 25.74 0.52
C ILE A 17 -15.55 26.41 1.58
N ASN A 18 -15.88 27.64 1.91
CA ASN A 18 -15.25 28.45 2.96
C ASN A 18 -16.27 29.05 3.95
N SER A 19 -17.57 28.86 3.69
CA SER A 19 -18.69 29.47 4.43
C SER A 19 -19.92 28.57 4.44
N ILE A 20 -20.84 28.85 5.37
CA ILE A 20 -22.13 28.17 5.46
C ILE A 20 -22.99 28.38 4.21
N ASP A 21 -22.95 29.58 3.61
CA ASP A 21 -23.74 29.91 2.43
C ASP A 21 -23.22 29.16 1.20
N GLU A 22 -21.89 29.12 0.99
CA GLU A 22 -21.29 28.31 -0.08
C GLU A 22 -21.63 26.82 0.06
N PHE A 23 -21.68 26.31 1.31
CA PHE A 23 -22.08 24.93 1.57
C PHE A 23 -23.57 24.68 1.26
N LYS A 24 -24.47 25.58 1.66
CA LYS A 24 -25.91 25.51 1.31
C LYS A 24 -26.14 25.59 -0.20
N ASP A 25 -25.41 26.46 -0.90
CA ASP A 25 -25.47 26.57 -2.36
C ASP A 25 -24.96 25.29 -3.03
N ALA A 26 -23.91 24.68 -2.50
CA ALA A 26 -23.43 23.39 -2.98
C ALA A 26 -24.44 22.26 -2.72
N LEU A 27 -25.07 22.23 -1.54
CA LEU A 27 -26.15 21.29 -1.21
C LEU A 27 -27.32 21.41 -2.22
N LYS A 28 -27.78 22.63 -2.47
CA LYS A 28 -28.88 22.92 -3.41
C LYS A 28 -28.51 22.51 -4.85
N ARG A 29 -27.28 22.81 -5.30
CA ARG A 29 -26.78 22.43 -6.62
C ARG A 29 -26.75 20.92 -6.83
N GLU A 30 -26.52 20.15 -5.78
CA GLU A 30 -26.53 18.68 -5.81
C GLU A 30 -27.90 18.06 -5.50
N GLY A 31 -28.95 18.89 -5.35
CA GLY A 31 -30.33 18.45 -5.17
C GLY A 31 -30.73 18.15 -3.71
N TYR A 32 -29.91 18.52 -2.73
CA TYR A 32 -30.25 18.36 -1.31
C TYR A 32 -31.17 19.51 -0.84
N ASN A 33 -32.29 19.15 -0.22
CA ASN A 33 -33.24 20.12 0.34
C ASN A 33 -32.89 20.45 1.80
N ILE A 34 -31.82 21.20 2.05
CA ILE A 34 -31.36 21.64 3.37
C ILE A 34 -31.18 23.17 3.35
N ASN A 35 -32.14 23.90 3.93
CA ASN A 35 -32.22 25.36 3.87
C ASN A 35 -32.49 26.00 5.24
N GLU A 36 -32.31 25.25 6.32
CA GLU A 36 -32.57 25.69 7.68
C GLU A 36 -31.70 26.90 8.04
N ILE A 37 -32.34 27.95 8.58
CA ILE A 37 -31.67 29.16 9.06
C ILE A 37 -31.09 28.92 10.46
N ASP A 38 -31.84 28.20 11.30
CA ASP A 38 -31.41 27.82 12.64
C ASP A 38 -30.26 26.80 12.59
N GLU A 39 -29.16 27.11 13.27
CA GLU A 39 -27.93 26.32 13.28
C GLU A 39 -28.17 24.87 13.74
N GLU A 40 -28.89 24.69 14.85
CA GLU A 40 -29.12 23.37 15.42
C GLU A 40 -30.04 22.51 14.55
N LYS A 41 -31.09 23.10 13.95
CA LYS A 41 -31.92 22.42 12.96
C LYS A 41 -31.13 22.08 11.70
N PHE A 42 -30.26 22.98 11.23
CA PHE A 42 -29.39 22.74 10.09
C PHE A 42 -28.47 21.55 10.34
N LYS A 43 -27.73 21.55 11.44
CA LYS A 43 -26.84 20.44 11.82
C LYS A 43 -27.61 19.12 11.92
N LYS A 44 -28.75 19.10 12.64
CA LYS A 44 -29.59 17.90 12.76
C LYS A 44 -30.04 17.36 11.40
N LYS A 45 -30.36 18.24 10.44
CA LYS A 45 -30.76 17.80 9.10
C LYS A 45 -29.59 17.25 8.30
N VAL A 46 -28.43 17.89 8.33
CA VAL A 46 -27.21 17.39 7.70
C VAL A 46 -26.87 15.99 8.24
N THR A 47 -26.82 15.82 9.56
CA THR A 47 -26.57 14.53 10.23
C THR A 47 -27.52 13.45 9.73
N LYS A 48 -28.83 13.74 9.67
CA LYS A 48 -29.86 12.80 9.20
C LYS A 48 -29.77 12.49 7.71
N THR A 49 -29.55 13.51 6.87
CA THR A 49 -29.53 13.35 5.41
C THR A 49 -28.33 12.53 4.94
N PHE A 50 -27.17 12.70 5.58
CA PHE A 50 -25.94 12.00 5.19
C PHE A 50 -25.64 10.78 6.05
N TYR A 51 -26.46 10.48 7.06
CA TYR A 51 -26.27 9.37 8.01
C TYR A 51 -24.88 9.38 8.66
N ILE A 52 -24.43 10.57 9.10
CA ILE A 52 -23.10 10.78 9.70
C ILE A 52 -23.20 11.04 11.21
N ASP A 53 -22.09 10.87 11.92
CA ASP A 53 -22.00 11.16 13.36
C ASP A 53 -22.13 12.68 13.63
N SER A 54 -22.75 13.06 14.74
CA SER A 54 -22.96 14.47 15.09
C SER A 54 -21.65 15.24 15.25
N ASN A 55 -20.57 14.60 15.70
CA ASN A 55 -19.25 15.20 15.80
C ASN A 55 -18.69 15.60 14.43
N VAL A 56 -19.01 14.84 13.37
CA VAL A 56 -18.63 15.19 11.99
C VAL A 56 -19.34 16.46 11.57
N THR A 57 -20.64 16.56 11.83
CA THR A 57 -21.42 17.76 11.53
C THR A 57 -20.94 18.98 12.31
N GLU A 58 -20.64 18.84 13.60
CA GLU A 58 -20.06 19.92 14.42
C GLU A 58 -18.70 20.37 13.88
N ARG A 59 -17.83 19.42 13.52
CA ARG A 59 -16.53 19.73 12.93
C ARG A 59 -16.66 20.42 11.60
N LEU A 60 -17.60 19.97 10.75
CA LEU A 60 -17.91 20.56 9.45
C LEU A 60 -18.34 22.02 9.65
N HIS A 61 -19.30 22.27 10.54
CA HIS A 61 -19.81 23.60 10.84
C HIS A 61 -18.68 24.54 11.33
N ARG A 62 -17.81 24.06 12.22
CA ARG A 62 -16.63 24.81 12.66
C ARG A 62 -15.66 25.10 11.52
N CYS A 63 -15.45 24.15 10.61
CA CYS A 63 -14.53 24.32 9.48
C CYS A 63 -15.02 25.36 8.47
N ILE A 64 -16.32 25.39 8.19
CA ILE A 64 -16.91 26.35 7.26
C ILE A 64 -17.18 27.72 7.89
N ASN A 65 -17.13 27.86 9.21
CA ASN A 65 -17.15 29.17 9.86
C ASN A 65 -15.74 29.80 9.98
N ASN A 66 -14.69 29.10 9.54
CA ASN A 66 -13.34 29.64 9.47
C ASN A 66 -13.03 30.15 8.06
N SER A 67 -13.06 31.47 7.88
CA SER A 67 -12.83 32.13 6.59
C SER A 67 -11.40 31.97 6.03
N GLU A 68 -10.43 31.51 6.82
CA GLU A 68 -9.03 31.37 6.38
C GLU A 68 -8.79 30.14 5.49
N ILE A 69 -9.68 29.16 5.54
CA ILE A 69 -9.50 27.87 4.85
C ILE A 69 -10.63 27.62 3.86
N THR A 70 -10.27 27.52 2.59
CA THR A 70 -11.19 27.03 1.55
C THR A 70 -10.99 25.53 1.33
N TYR A 71 -12.02 24.75 1.59
CA TYR A 71 -12.04 23.31 1.36
C TYR A 71 -12.44 23.00 -0.08
N ARG A 72 -11.66 22.12 -0.73
CA ARG A 72 -11.89 21.69 -2.11
C ARG A 72 -12.27 20.21 -2.16
N ALA A 73 -13.42 19.93 -2.77
CA ALA A 73 -13.96 18.57 -2.93
C ALA A 73 -14.63 18.39 -4.30
N ASN A 74 -14.89 17.14 -4.70
CA ASN A 74 -15.58 16.86 -5.97
C ASN A 74 -17.10 17.02 -5.87
N ASP A 75 -17.65 16.76 -4.68
CA ASP A 75 -19.08 16.81 -4.34
C ASP A 75 -19.25 16.94 -2.81
N ILE A 76 -20.49 17.07 -2.34
CA ILE A 76 -20.79 17.25 -0.92
C ILE A 76 -20.35 16.03 -0.10
N ARG A 77 -20.52 14.82 -0.63
CA ARG A 77 -20.08 13.60 0.05
C ARG A 77 -18.56 13.56 0.22
N GLY A 78 -17.82 13.97 -0.79
CA GLY A 78 -16.37 14.10 -0.74
C GLY A 78 -15.90 15.18 0.23
N PHE A 79 -16.68 16.26 0.42
CA PHE A 79 -16.40 17.24 1.46
C PHE A 79 -16.65 16.66 2.86
N ILE A 80 -17.75 15.94 3.07
CA ILE A 80 -18.06 15.26 4.33
C ILE A 80 -16.98 14.22 4.66
N ASP A 81 -16.61 13.36 3.72
CA ASP A 81 -15.49 12.41 3.86
C ASP A 81 -14.20 13.15 4.25
N TYR A 82 -13.89 14.28 3.62
CA TYR A 82 -12.72 15.08 4.00
C TYR A 82 -12.79 15.52 5.49
N ILE A 83 -13.94 15.98 5.97
CA ILE A 83 -14.11 16.32 7.40
C ILE A 83 -13.93 15.08 8.29
N GLU A 84 -14.49 13.94 7.94
CA GLU A 84 -14.32 12.67 8.66
C GLU A 84 -12.84 12.26 8.74
N LYS A 85 -12.11 12.35 7.63
CA LYS A 85 -10.68 12.05 7.57
C LYS A 85 -9.85 13.01 8.41
N ILE A 86 -10.22 14.29 8.49
CA ILE A 86 -9.54 15.24 9.39
C ILE A 86 -9.67 14.78 10.84
N ILE A 87 -10.90 14.46 11.29
CA ILE A 87 -11.15 14.02 12.67
C ILE A 87 -10.37 12.74 12.98
N LEU A 88 -10.47 11.75 12.08
CA LEU A 88 -9.80 10.47 12.26
C LEU A 88 -8.28 10.62 12.26
N PHE A 89 -7.74 11.44 11.36
CA PHE A 89 -6.30 11.71 11.29
C PHE A 89 -5.79 12.38 12.57
N GLU A 90 -6.48 13.43 13.05
CA GLU A 90 -6.11 14.13 14.30
C GLU A 90 -6.14 13.17 15.50
N LYS A 91 -7.15 12.29 15.57
CA LYS A 91 -7.25 11.25 16.61
C LYS A 91 -6.09 10.24 16.57
N GLU A 92 -5.82 9.64 15.41
CA GLU A 92 -4.75 8.64 15.28
C GLU A 92 -3.37 9.28 15.42
N HIS A 93 -3.20 10.52 14.98
CA HIS A 93 -1.97 11.29 15.21
C HIS A 93 -1.67 11.45 16.70
N ASN A 94 -2.66 11.88 17.49
CA ASN A 94 -2.47 12.10 18.93
C ASN A 94 -2.15 10.80 19.66
N LYS A 95 -2.86 9.70 19.36
CA LYS A 95 -2.56 8.37 19.92
C LYS A 95 -1.13 7.92 19.61
N LEU A 96 -0.66 8.15 18.38
CA LEU A 96 0.70 7.79 18.00
C LEU A 96 1.71 8.67 18.72
N CYS A 97 1.46 9.97 18.84
CA CYS A 97 2.31 10.91 19.59
C CYS A 97 2.42 10.53 21.07
N GLU A 98 1.31 10.21 21.72
CA GLU A 98 1.30 9.70 23.10
C GLU A 98 2.19 8.46 23.23
N LYS A 99 2.06 7.50 22.30
CA LYS A 99 2.83 6.26 22.33
C LYS A 99 4.35 6.46 22.17
N ILE A 100 4.78 7.48 21.43
CA ILE A 100 6.20 7.77 21.21
C ILE A 100 6.74 8.87 22.13
N SER A 101 5.90 9.46 22.99
CA SER A 101 6.29 10.56 23.88
C SER A 101 7.35 10.19 24.92
N GLU A 102 7.44 8.91 25.29
CA GLU A 102 8.43 8.38 26.24
C GLU A 102 9.79 8.08 25.59
N ILE A 103 9.87 8.15 24.26
CA ILE A 103 11.10 7.91 23.51
C ILE A 103 11.87 9.22 23.47
N ASN A 104 13.11 9.23 23.98
CA ASN A 104 14.00 10.39 23.84
C ASN A 104 14.78 10.31 22.53
N LYS A 105 15.20 9.10 22.15
CA LYS A 105 16.07 8.88 20.99
C LYS A 105 15.67 7.64 20.23
N LEU A 106 15.56 7.79 18.91
CA LEU A 106 15.22 6.71 17.99
C LEU A 106 16.33 6.51 16.95
N TYR A 107 16.80 5.27 16.84
CA TYR A 107 17.67 4.83 15.76
C TYR A 107 16.87 4.06 14.71
N ILE A 108 17.02 4.42 13.45
CA ILE A 108 16.40 3.71 12.33
C ILE A 108 17.50 3.12 11.46
N ASP A 109 17.57 1.79 11.40
CA ASP A 109 18.48 1.05 10.54
C ASP A 109 17.78 0.63 9.24
N ARG A 110 18.48 0.82 8.12
CA ARG A 110 18.04 0.37 6.80
C ARG A 110 19.22 -0.21 6.02
N ILE A 111 19.02 -1.35 5.37
CA ILE A 111 19.98 -1.88 4.41
C ILE A 111 19.87 -1.07 3.12
N GLU A 112 20.97 -0.46 2.70
CA GLU A 112 21.07 0.32 1.47
C GLU A 112 22.25 -0.20 0.63
N TYR A 113 21.91 -0.77 -0.52
CA TYR A 113 22.87 -1.17 -1.53
C TYR A 113 23.16 0.00 -2.47
N GLN A 114 24.41 0.18 -2.86
CA GLN A 114 24.75 1.06 -3.97
C GLN A 114 24.10 0.52 -5.25
N ARG A 115 23.51 1.42 -6.04
CA ARG A 115 22.91 1.04 -7.32
C ARG A 115 24.03 0.76 -8.32
N GLU A 116 24.31 -0.51 -8.55
CA GLU A 116 25.21 -0.91 -9.63
C GLU A 116 24.46 -0.86 -10.97
N VAL A 117 25.08 -0.21 -11.95
CA VAL A 117 24.57 -0.21 -13.33
C VAL A 117 24.76 -1.62 -13.87
N SER A 118 23.65 -2.32 -14.15
CA SER A 118 23.69 -3.65 -14.73
C SER A 118 23.64 -3.56 -16.25
N SER A 119 24.48 -4.35 -16.92
CA SER A 119 24.37 -4.62 -18.35
C SER A 119 23.05 -5.34 -18.65
N GLN A 120 22.53 -5.14 -19.87
CA GLN A 120 21.33 -5.83 -20.33
C GLN A 120 21.66 -7.31 -20.59
N ASP A 121 20.92 -8.22 -19.94
CA ASP A 121 21.06 -9.65 -20.19
C ASP A 121 20.45 -10.02 -21.56
N ASN A 122 20.94 -11.10 -22.20
CA ASN A 122 20.30 -11.66 -23.40
C ASN A 122 19.02 -12.42 -23.00
N VAL A 123 17.88 -12.03 -23.58
CA VAL A 123 16.54 -12.46 -23.14
C VAL A 123 15.60 -12.85 -24.30
N GLU A 124 16.08 -13.01 -25.53
CA GLU A 124 15.24 -13.31 -26.70
C GLU A 124 14.43 -14.60 -26.52
N ASP A 125 15.08 -15.69 -26.13
CA ASP A 125 14.44 -16.98 -25.89
C ASP A 125 13.40 -16.92 -24.76
N ILE A 126 13.66 -16.07 -23.76
CA ILE A 126 12.77 -15.87 -22.62
C ILE A 126 11.50 -15.13 -23.06
N ILE A 127 11.65 -14.09 -23.88
CA ILE A 127 10.52 -13.31 -24.40
C ILE A 127 9.57 -14.22 -25.19
N LYS A 128 10.11 -15.03 -26.10
CA LYS A 128 9.30 -15.95 -26.91
C LYS A 128 8.53 -16.95 -26.04
N ALA A 129 9.19 -17.54 -25.05
CA ALA A 129 8.55 -18.47 -24.12
C ALA A 129 7.47 -17.80 -23.25
N VAL A 130 7.66 -16.53 -22.89
CA VAL A 130 6.70 -15.74 -22.10
C VAL A 130 5.46 -15.42 -22.93
N GLU A 131 5.63 -14.95 -24.17
CA GLU A 131 4.50 -14.62 -25.06
C GLU A 131 3.63 -15.85 -25.35
N GLU A 132 4.29 -16.97 -25.63
CA GLU A 132 3.61 -18.25 -25.86
C GLU A 132 2.84 -18.71 -24.62
N ILE A 133 3.45 -18.80 -23.43
CA ILE A 133 2.72 -19.31 -22.27
C ILE A 133 1.59 -18.36 -21.85
N LYS A 134 1.82 -17.04 -21.94
CA LYS A 134 0.91 -16.01 -21.45
C LYS A 134 -0.46 -16.10 -22.13
N SER A 135 -0.50 -16.28 -23.45
CA SER A 135 -1.77 -16.36 -24.20
C SER A 135 -2.61 -17.57 -23.83
N HIS A 136 -1.99 -18.64 -23.29
CA HIS A 136 -2.67 -19.88 -22.97
C HIS A 136 -3.14 -19.96 -21.51
N VAL A 137 -2.39 -19.37 -20.58
CA VAL A 137 -2.67 -19.53 -19.14
C VAL A 137 -3.43 -18.36 -18.53
N SER A 138 -3.42 -17.18 -19.16
CA SER A 138 -3.84 -15.93 -18.51
C SER A 138 -5.31 -15.61 -18.70
N SER A 139 -5.94 -15.11 -17.63
CA SER A 139 -7.32 -14.60 -17.65
C SER A 139 -7.53 -13.54 -16.57
N THR A 140 -8.68 -12.86 -16.60
CA THR A 140 -9.05 -11.87 -15.57
C THR A 140 -9.70 -12.56 -14.38
N ILE A 141 -9.43 -12.04 -13.19
CA ILE A 141 -10.05 -12.48 -11.93
C ILE A 141 -11.52 -12.03 -11.83
N THR A 142 -12.36 -12.77 -11.11
CA THR A 142 -13.73 -12.35 -10.75
C THR A 142 -13.73 -11.41 -9.53
N GLU A 143 -14.84 -10.72 -9.26
CA GLU A 143 -14.94 -9.86 -8.06
C GLU A 143 -14.87 -10.64 -6.74
N GLU A 144 -15.36 -11.89 -6.69
CA GLU A 144 -15.24 -12.75 -5.51
C GLU A 144 -13.78 -13.15 -5.25
N GLU A 145 -13.07 -13.57 -6.31
CA GLU A 145 -11.66 -13.94 -6.24
C GLU A 145 -10.77 -12.73 -5.88
N LYS A 146 -11.12 -11.53 -6.36
CA LYS A 146 -10.49 -10.27 -5.99
C LYS A 146 -10.74 -9.92 -4.52
N ALA A 147 -11.96 -10.08 -4.02
CA ALA A 147 -12.30 -9.86 -2.62
C ALA A 147 -11.47 -10.76 -1.68
N ARG A 148 -11.15 -12.00 -2.11
CA ARG A 148 -10.25 -12.89 -1.37
C ARG A 148 -8.83 -12.32 -1.25
N LEU A 149 -8.26 -11.77 -2.33
CA LEU A 149 -6.95 -11.12 -2.29
C LEU A 149 -6.95 -9.88 -1.38
N GLU A 150 -8.01 -9.08 -1.43
CA GLU A 150 -8.18 -7.91 -0.56
C GLU A 150 -8.32 -8.29 0.92
N ALA A 151 -9.00 -9.41 1.23
CA ALA A 151 -9.09 -9.94 2.58
C ALA A 151 -7.71 -10.34 3.12
N LEU A 152 -6.88 -11.02 2.32
CA LEU A 152 -5.51 -11.38 2.71
C LEU A 152 -4.63 -10.15 2.92
N GLU A 153 -4.79 -9.11 2.10
CA GLU A 153 -4.06 -7.84 2.29
C GLU A 153 -4.44 -7.19 3.63
N LYS A 154 -5.73 -7.22 4.00
CA LYS A 154 -6.20 -6.74 5.31
C LYS A 154 -5.64 -7.57 6.47
N GLU A 155 -5.61 -8.90 6.35
CA GLU A 155 -5.00 -9.80 7.35
C GLU A 155 -3.52 -9.44 7.59
N ILE A 156 -2.77 -9.13 6.54
CA ILE A 156 -1.37 -8.70 6.67
C ILE A 156 -1.26 -7.31 7.32
N ASP A 157 -2.09 -6.37 6.88
CA ASP A 157 -2.14 -5.00 7.42
C ASP A 157 -2.42 -4.99 8.93
N GLU A 158 -3.14 -5.98 9.44
CA GLU A 158 -3.42 -6.12 10.86
C GLU A 158 -2.18 -6.41 11.70
N ASP A 159 -1.18 -7.12 11.17
CA ASP A 159 -0.08 -7.66 11.97
C ASP A 159 1.32 -7.14 11.64
N TYR A 160 1.48 -6.53 10.47
CA TYR A 160 2.79 -6.15 9.95
C TYR A 160 2.91 -4.64 9.73
N LEU A 161 4.14 -4.14 9.82
CA LEU A 161 4.48 -2.78 9.39
C LEU A 161 5.07 -2.82 7.99
N TYR A 162 4.84 -1.77 7.24
CA TYR A 162 5.52 -1.48 5.99
C TYR A 162 6.65 -0.46 6.21
N ALA A 163 7.67 -0.49 5.37
CA ALA A 163 8.76 0.49 5.41
C ALA A 163 8.23 1.93 5.28
N LYS A 164 7.22 2.17 4.42
CA LYS A 164 6.48 3.43 4.28
C LYS A 164 5.78 3.92 5.56
N ASP A 165 5.47 3.02 6.49
CA ASP A 165 4.87 3.38 7.78
C ASP A 165 5.97 3.96 8.69
N ILE A 166 7.14 3.29 8.73
CA ILE A 166 8.32 3.79 9.46
C ILE A 166 8.83 5.10 8.83
N GLU A 167 8.73 5.26 7.51
CA GLU A 167 9.01 6.53 6.83
C GLU A 167 8.08 7.66 7.25
N LEU A 168 6.78 7.37 7.49
CA LEU A 168 5.86 8.35 8.04
C LEU A 168 6.28 8.74 9.46
N LEU A 169 6.54 7.75 10.33
CA LEU A 169 7.02 8.00 11.69
C LEU A 169 8.26 8.90 11.67
N LYS A 170 9.25 8.57 10.83
CA LYS A 170 10.47 9.36 10.63
C LYS A 170 10.15 10.81 10.26
N LYS A 171 9.25 11.04 9.31
CA LYS A 171 8.85 12.40 8.91
C LYS A 171 8.14 13.17 10.02
N MET A 172 7.34 12.49 10.84
CA MET A 172 6.64 13.11 11.96
C MET A 172 7.62 13.62 13.02
N ILE A 173 8.63 12.83 13.38
CA ILE A 173 9.59 13.18 14.44
C ILE A 173 10.74 14.08 13.97
N LEU A 174 11.01 14.14 12.67
CA LEU A 174 12.02 15.03 12.13
C LEU A 174 11.49 16.46 12.05
N SER A 175 11.91 17.30 12.99
CA SER A 175 11.68 18.74 12.90
C SER A 175 12.54 19.37 11.79
N ARG A 176 12.03 20.40 11.10
CA ARG A 176 12.76 21.07 9.99
C ARG A 176 14.09 21.71 10.40
N LYS A 177 14.41 21.78 11.70
CA LYS A 177 15.55 22.53 12.25
C LYS A 177 16.75 21.66 12.64
N GLU A 178 16.64 20.33 12.63
CA GLU A 178 17.71 19.46 13.09
C GLU A 178 18.50 18.81 11.95
N THR A 179 19.83 18.96 12.03
CA THR A 179 20.78 18.19 11.22
C THR A 179 20.65 16.70 11.54
N LEU A 180 20.19 15.93 10.55
CA LEU A 180 19.97 14.50 10.63
C LEU A 180 21.32 13.77 10.73
N LYS A 181 21.57 13.07 11.85
CA LYS A 181 22.82 12.33 12.07
C LYS A 181 22.72 10.96 11.40
N GLU A 182 23.49 10.76 10.33
CA GLU A 182 23.54 9.51 9.56
C GLU A 182 24.90 8.83 9.72
N LYS A 183 24.89 7.49 9.78
CA LYS A 183 26.10 6.66 9.69
C LYS A 183 25.86 5.52 8.72
N TYR A 184 26.77 5.31 7.79
CA TYR A 184 26.77 4.16 6.91
C TYR A 184 27.86 3.17 7.31
N ASN A 185 27.57 1.88 7.21
CA ASN A 185 28.54 0.81 7.40
C ASN A 185 28.73 0.05 6.10
N ASP A 186 29.90 0.21 5.46
CA ASP A 186 30.20 -0.41 4.17
C ASP A 186 30.22 -1.94 4.21
N LYS A 187 30.53 -2.55 5.36
CA LYS A 187 30.59 -4.02 5.51
C LYS A 187 29.20 -4.62 5.59
N THR A 188 28.33 -4.04 6.42
CA THR A 188 26.97 -4.55 6.62
C THR A 188 25.95 -3.94 5.64
N LYS A 189 26.34 -2.91 4.88
CA LYS A 189 25.48 -2.11 4.02
C LYS A 189 24.33 -1.44 4.78
N ILE A 190 24.47 -1.24 6.08
CA ILE A 190 23.44 -0.64 6.93
C ILE A 190 23.70 0.86 7.05
N LYS A 191 22.67 1.65 6.72
CA LYS A 191 22.54 3.05 7.07
C LYS A 191 21.73 3.17 8.36
N THR A 192 22.29 3.87 9.35
CA THR A 192 21.62 4.18 10.62
C THR A 192 21.36 5.67 10.70
N ILE A 193 20.11 6.04 10.95
CA ILE A 193 19.68 7.41 11.23
C ILE A 193 19.43 7.54 12.73
N SER A 194 19.97 8.58 13.35
CA SER A 194 19.77 8.91 14.76
C SER A 194 18.90 10.16 14.88
N ILE A 195 17.80 10.07 15.61
CA ILE A 195 16.83 11.15 15.77
C ILE A 195 16.56 11.39 17.25
N GLU A 196 16.62 12.65 17.67
CA GLU A 196 16.12 13.08 18.97
C GLU A 196 14.62 13.34 18.81
N VAL A 197 13.80 12.63 19.57
CA VAL A 197 12.34 12.71 19.41
C VAL A 197 11.86 13.97 20.13
N PRO A 198 11.17 14.88 19.43
CA PRO A 198 10.71 16.12 20.06
C PRO A 198 9.58 15.82 21.04
N LYS A 199 9.52 16.58 22.15
CA LYS A 199 8.45 16.47 23.15
C LYS A 199 7.06 16.78 22.60
N GLN A 200 6.99 17.62 21.57
CA GLN A 200 5.76 17.97 20.88
C GLN A 200 5.96 17.78 19.38
N ILE A 201 5.05 17.03 18.76
CA ILE A 201 5.02 16.77 17.33
C ILE A 201 3.78 17.46 16.78
N ASP A 202 3.98 18.38 15.86
CA ASP A 202 2.90 19.11 15.20
C ASP A 202 2.73 18.64 13.74
N TYR A 203 1.85 19.32 12.99
CA TYR A 203 1.53 18.96 11.61
C TYR A 203 2.50 19.54 10.56
N GLN A 204 3.65 20.11 10.94
CA GLN A 204 4.58 20.77 9.99
C GLN A 204 5.22 19.83 8.95
N TYR A 205 5.21 18.53 9.23
CA TYR A 205 5.68 17.48 8.30
C TYR A 205 4.71 17.27 7.12
N ILE A 206 3.50 17.81 7.18
CA ILE A 206 2.53 17.74 6.09
C ILE A 206 2.80 18.92 5.13
N PRO A 207 3.29 18.66 3.90
CA PRO A 207 3.64 19.74 2.97
C PRO A 207 2.40 20.41 2.36
N ALA A 208 1.29 19.69 2.25
CA ALA A 208 0.07 20.19 1.62
C ALA A 208 -0.69 21.16 2.55
N LYS A 209 -1.34 22.17 1.98
CA LYS A 209 -2.15 23.13 2.75
C LYS A 209 -3.49 22.50 3.13
N ARG A 210 -3.89 22.63 4.39
CA ARG A 210 -5.25 22.24 4.84
C ARG A 210 -6.33 22.91 3.96
N GLY A 211 -7.36 22.16 3.60
CA GLY A 211 -8.40 22.56 2.64
C GLY A 211 -8.13 22.12 1.20
N SER A 212 -6.87 21.79 0.84
CA SER A 212 -6.51 21.30 -0.50
C SER A 212 -6.86 19.82 -0.72
N VAL A 213 -6.99 19.42 -1.99
CA VAL A 213 -7.20 18.01 -2.37
C VAL A 213 -5.97 17.17 -2.00
N GLU A 214 -4.79 17.75 -2.13
CA GLU A 214 -3.51 17.13 -1.81
C GLU A 214 -3.40 16.85 -0.31
N TYR A 215 -3.91 17.75 0.54
CA TYR A 215 -3.99 17.51 1.98
C TYR A 215 -4.98 16.40 2.31
N HIS A 216 -6.16 16.41 1.68
CA HIS A 216 -7.12 15.31 1.85
C HIS A 216 -6.49 13.97 1.48
N GLN A 217 -5.85 13.88 0.31
CA GLN A 217 -5.16 12.67 -0.12
C GLN A 217 -4.02 12.28 0.83
N HIS A 218 -3.27 13.25 1.35
CA HIS A 218 -2.21 13.00 2.33
C HIS A 218 -2.76 12.36 3.60
N ILE A 219 -3.78 12.94 4.23
CA ILE A 219 -4.33 12.39 5.47
C ILE A 219 -4.97 11.03 5.24
N SER A 220 -5.74 10.87 4.16
CA SER A 220 -6.42 9.61 3.83
C SER A 220 -5.43 8.46 3.61
N ASN A 221 -4.30 8.73 2.96
CA ASN A 221 -3.26 7.73 2.72
C ASN A 221 -2.43 7.38 3.97
N ASN A 222 -2.40 8.25 4.98
CA ASN A 222 -1.56 8.09 6.17
C ASN A 222 -2.33 7.65 7.42
N ILE A 223 -3.67 7.81 7.47
CA ILE A 223 -4.52 7.19 8.52
C ILE A 223 -4.21 5.70 8.72
N PRO A 224 -4.28 4.82 7.68
CA PRO A 224 -4.00 3.40 7.88
C PRO A 224 -2.55 3.13 8.30
N ARG A 225 -1.60 3.99 7.91
CA ARG A 225 -0.19 3.86 8.33
C ARG A 225 -0.03 4.15 9.82
N MET A 226 -0.67 5.20 10.32
CA MET A 226 -0.68 5.52 11.75
C MET A 226 -1.35 4.41 12.56
N GLN A 227 -2.49 3.90 12.10
CA GLN A 227 -3.17 2.77 12.75
C GLN A 227 -2.27 1.54 12.86
N ARG A 228 -1.55 1.19 11.77
CA ARG A 228 -0.56 0.10 11.80
C ARG A 228 0.59 0.38 12.74
N LEU A 229 1.15 1.60 12.75
CA LEU A 229 2.19 2.00 13.70
C LEU A 229 1.73 1.84 15.15
N ILE A 230 0.56 2.38 15.50
CA ILE A 230 -0.02 2.29 16.84
C ILE A 230 -0.15 0.84 17.28
N LYS A 231 -0.64 -0.04 16.40
CA LYS A 231 -0.85 -1.46 16.69
C LYS A 231 0.46 -2.25 16.77
N ASN A 232 1.36 -2.08 15.80
CA ASN A 232 2.43 -3.05 15.52
C ASN A 232 3.84 -2.54 15.83
N MET A 233 4.08 -1.25 16.07
CA MET A 233 5.43 -0.68 16.25
C MET A 233 6.27 -1.40 17.31
N ASN A 234 5.67 -1.85 18.41
CA ASN A 234 6.39 -2.56 19.47
C ASN A 234 7.05 -3.87 18.98
N LYS A 235 6.49 -4.54 17.96
CA LYS A 235 7.09 -5.75 17.35
C LYS A 235 8.42 -5.44 16.64
N TYR A 236 8.61 -4.19 16.21
CA TYR A 236 9.76 -3.74 15.41
C TYR A 236 10.75 -2.88 16.20
N MET A 237 10.34 -2.42 17.38
CA MET A 237 11.10 -1.50 18.22
C MET A 237 11.80 -2.27 19.35
N LYS A 238 13.11 -2.04 19.51
CA LYS A 238 13.92 -2.65 20.57
C LYS A 238 14.59 -1.57 21.39
N SER A 239 14.57 -1.68 22.71
CA SER A 239 15.39 -0.83 23.57
C SER A 239 16.87 -1.07 23.26
N CYS A 240 17.67 -0.01 23.25
CA CYS A 240 19.11 -0.13 23.01
C CYS A 240 19.90 0.89 23.83
N GLY A 241 21.05 0.46 24.34
CA GLY A 241 21.88 1.27 25.23
C GLY A 241 21.50 1.12 26.70
N LYS A 242 22.13 1.95 27.55
CA LYS A 242 21.91 1.95 29.00
C LYS A 242 20.64 2.70 29.41
N GLU A 243 20.17 3.62 28.57
CA GLU A 243 18.97 4.43 28.81
C GLU A 243 17.72 3.70 28.32
N LYS A 244 16.71 3.57 29.18
CA LYS A 244 15.44 2.91 28.85
C LYS A 244 14.60 3.66 27.80
N THR A 245 14.91 4.93 27.53
CA THR A 245 14.19 5.80 26.59
C THR A 245 14.83 5.86 25.20
N THR A 246 15.86 5.05 24.96
CA THR A 246 16.54 4.96 23.67
C THR A 246 16.14 3.68 22.94
N PHE A 247 15.60 3.82 21.74
CA PHE A 247 15.04 2.72 20.96
C PHE A 247 15.64 2.63 19.57
N LYS A 248 15.52 1.43 18.98
CA LYS A 248 16.00 1.11 17.65
C LYS A 248 14.95 0.34 16.86
N ILE A 249 14.74 0.74 15.62
CA ILE A 249 13.91 0.06 14.62
C ILE A 249 14.79 -0.38 13.46
N ASN A 250 14.70 -1.66 13.07
CA ASN A 250 15.28 -2.12 11.81
C ASN A 250 14.21 -2.11 10.73
N GLN A 251 14.19 -1.05 9.92
CA GLN A 251 13.21 -0.84 8.86
C GLN A 251 13.25 -1.97 7.82
N SER A 252 14.41 -2.58 7.60
CA SER A 252 14.56 -3.68 6.63
C SER A 252 13.81 -4.96 7.04
N LYS A 253 13.36 -5.06 8.30
CA LYS A 253 12.50 -6.15 8.76
C LYS A 253 11.01 -5.90 8.50
N ALA A 254 10.60 -4.65 8.27
CA ALA A 254 9.26 -4.32 7.84
C ALA A 254 9.04 -4.75 6.38
N LEU A 255 7.78 -4.94 6.00
CA LEU A 255 7.40 -5.24 4.63
C LEU A 255 7.80 -4.08 3.70
N GLN A 256 8.09 -4.38 2.45
CA GLN A 256 8.39 -3.36 1.43
C GLN A 256 7.18 -2.44 1.21
N ASP A 257 7.40 -1.19 0.80
CA ASP A 257 6.34 -0.16 0.63
C ASP A 257 5.09 -0.65 -0.12
N SER A 258 5.31 -1.48 -1.13
CA SER A 258 4.28 -2.20 -1.86
C SER A 258 4.62 -3.68 -1.87
N ILE A 259 3.66 -4.50 -1.48
CA ILE A 259 3.72 -5.96 -1.67
C ILE A 259 2.71 -6.35 -2.76
N ASN A 260 3.07 -7.35 -3.55
CA ASN A 260 2.13 -8.13 -4.33
C ASN A 260 1.78 -9.39 -3.54
N ILE A 261 0.49 -9.77 -3.55
CA ILE A 261 0.00 -11.00 -2.95
C ILE A 261 -0.42 -11.92 -4.09
N ALA A 262 0.05 -13.16 -4.06
CA ALA A 262 -0.43 -14.22 -4.93
C ALA A 262 -0.92 -15.42 -4.12
N VAL A 263 -1.92 -16.11 -4.65
CA VAL A 263 -2.54 -17.29 -4.06
C VAL A 263 -2.69 -18.34 -5.14
N ALA A 264 -2.17 -19.55 -4.94
CA ALA A 264 -2.47 -20.69 -5.80
C ALA A 264 -3.32 -21.72 -5.08
N ILE A 265 -4.26 -22.30 -5.82
CA ILE A 265 -5.01 -23.49 -5.42
C ILE A 265 -4.53 -24.65 -6.26
N PHE A 266 -4.02 -25.68 -5.61
CA PHE A 266 -3.56 -26.92 -6.25
C PHE A 266 -3.77 -28.10 -5.31
N ASP A 267 -4.33 -29.20 -5.82
CA ASP A 267 -4.63 -30.41 -5.03
C ASP A 267 -5.42 -30.12 -3.74
N ASN A 268 -6.45 -29.27 -3.85
CA ASN A 268 -7.28 -28.78 -2.72
C ASN A 268 -6.50 -28.07 -1.61
N LYS A 269 -5.26 -27.63 -1.86
CA LYS A 269 -4.44 -26.84 -0.93
C LYS A 269 -4.26 -25.42 -1.44
N GLU A 270 -4.19 -24.48 -0.50
CA GLU A 270 -3.95 -23.06 -0.75
C GLU A 270 -2.48 -22.71 -0.47
N PHE A 271 -1.81 -22.13 -1.44
CA PHE A 271 -0.41 -21.66 -1.37
C PHE A 271 -0.40 -20.14 -1.49
N LYS A 272 0.13 -19.45 -0.49
CA LYS A 272 0.08 -17.98 -0.43
C LYS A 272 1.48 -17.42 -0.35
N ALA A 273 1.77 -16.36 -1.10
CA ALA A 273 3.05 -15.69 -1.05
C ALA A 273 2.90 -14.18 -1.18
N ILE A 274 3.84 -13.47 -0.56
CA ILE A 274 4.03 -12.04 -0.79
C ILE A 274 5.34 -11.78 -1.52
N SER A 275 5.37 -10.74 -2.33
CA SER A 275 6.60 -10.25 -2.93
C SER A 275 7.53 -9.63 -1.88
N GLY A 276 8.84 -9.70 -2.11
CA GLY A 276 9.86 -9.10 -1.25
C GLY A 276 10.57 -10.12 -0.39
N SER A 277 11.66 -9.72 0.27
CA SER A 277 12.54 -10.63 1.02
C SER A 277 12.03 -11.00 2.41
N ASN A 278 10.94 -10.38 2.87
CA ASN A 278 10.37 -10.64 4.18
C ASN A 278 9.58 -11.95 4.17
N ASN A 279 9.70 -12.72 5.26
CA ASN A 279 8.95 -13.94 5.47
C ASN A 279 7.76 -13.65 6.40
N ILE A 280 6.59 -14.14 6.00
CA ILE A 280 5.35 -14.12 6.79
C ILE A 280 5.06 -15.57 7.20
N SER A 281 4.58 -15.77 8.42
CA SER A 281 4.22 -17.10 8.90
C SER A 281 3.12 -17.69 8.01
N ASN A 282 3.20 -18.98 7.68
CA ASN A 282 2.25 -19.69 6.82
C ASN A 282 2.19 -19.20 5.35
N TYR A 283 3.21 -18.47 4.88
CA TYR A 283 3.36 -18.09 3.47
C TYR A 283 4.57 -18.80 2.85
N CYS A 284 4.51 -19.08 1.56
CA CYS A 284 5.62 -19.63 0.79
C CYS A 284 6.80 -18.65 0.80
N MET A 285 8.00 -19.19 0.97
CA MET A 285 9.25 -18.44 1.06
C MET A 285 10.11 -18.70 -0.18
N ALA A 286 10.98 -17.73 -0.50
CA ALA A 286 11.98 -17.98 -1.52
C ALA A 286 12.98 -19.03 -0.99
N PRO A 287 13.29 -20.08 -1.76
CA PRO A 287 14.35 -21.00 -1.37
C PRO A 287 15.71 -20.29 -1.37
N PRO A 288 16.71 -20.80 -0.64
CA PRO A 288 18.10 -20.40 -0.82
C PRO A 288 18.50 -20.49 -2.31
N LEU A 289 19.40 -19.61 -2.76
CA LEU A 289 19.77 -19.49 -4.17
C LEU A 289 20.28 -20.82 -4.74
N GLU A 290 20.97 -21.63 -3.94
CA GLU A 290 21.53 -22.92 -4.32
C GLU A 290 20.47 -24.01 -4.49
N LYS A 291 19.27 -23.80 -3.92
CA LYS A 291 18.14 -24.74 -3.96
C LYS A 291 17.03 -24.31 -4.93
N ALA A 292 17.12 -23.11 -5.49
CA ALA A 292 16.12 -22.60 -6.43
C ALA A 292 16.18 -23.38 -7.74
N VAL A 293 15.06 -23.96 -8.16
CA VAL A 293 14.98 -24.76 -9.39
C VAL A 293 14.54 -23.89 -10.57
N PHE A 294 13.66 -22.93 -10.34
CA PHE A 294 13.16 -22.06 -11.39
C PHE A 294 13.96 -20.76 -11.46
N LYS A 295 14.53 -20.50 -12.63
CA LYS A 295 15.36 -19.31 -12.87
C LYS A 295 14.47 -18.08 -13.05
N SER A 296 14.76 -17.05 -12.27
CA SER A 296 14.18 -15.71 -12.42
C SER A 296 15.17 -14.77 -13.09
N SER A 297 14.63 -13.74 -13.73
CA SER A 297 15.36 -12.80 -14.57
C SER A 297 15.22 -11.38 -14.02
N LYS A 298 16.09 -10.47 -14.48
CA LYS A 298 15.97 -9.04 -14.17
C LYS A 298 14.80 -8.44 -14.93
N VAL A 299 13.97 -7.66 -14.24
CA VAL A 299 12.86 -6.92 -14.87
C VAL A 299 12.75 -5.54 -14.23
N ASN A 300 12.68 -4.49 -15.05
CA ASN A 300 12.49 -3.12 -14.56
C ASN A 300 10.99 -2.84 -14.27
N LYS A 301 10.66 -1.62 -13.82
CA LYS A 301 9.25 -1.26 -13.52
C LYS A 301 8.33 -1.22 -14.73
N LEU A 302 8.90 -1.08 -15.94
CA LEU A 302 8.18 -1.02 -17.21
C LEU A 302 8.02 -2.41 -17.86
N GLY A 303 8.50 -3.48 -17.20
CA GLY A 303 8.39 -4.84 -17.71
C GLY A 303 9.50 -5.24 -18.68
N LYS A 304 10.52 -4.40 -18.88
CA LYS A 304 11.66 -4.74 -19.74
C LYS A 304 12.52 -5.82 -19.08
N LEU A 305 12.62 -6.98 -19.74
CA LEU A 305 13.47 -8.09 -19.36
C LEU A 305 14.96 -7.76 -19.56
N GLY A 306 15.81 -8.38 -18.72
CA GLY A 306 17.26 -8.28 -18.78
C GLY A 306 17.84 -7.02 -18.15
N VAL A 307 17.00 -6.13 -17.62
CA VAL A 307 17.42 -4.88 -16.95
C VAL A 307 16.66 -4.72 -15.64
N GLY A 308 17.31 -4.19 -14.60
CA GLY A 308 16.68 -3.92 -13.31
C GLY A 308 16.98 -4.97 -12.25
N TYR A 309 16.01 -5.28 -11.40
CA TYR A 309 16.21 -6.18 -10.26
C TYR A 309 15.79 -7.61 -10.61
N ASN A 310 16.58 -8.59 -10.13
CA ASN A 310 16.21 -9.99 -10.25
C ASN A 310 14.98 -10.29 -9.39
N ARG A 311 13.97 -10.91 -9.99
CA ARG A 311 12.67 -11.22 -9.40
C ARG A 311 12.66 -12.52 -8.58
N VAL A 312 13.77 -12.79 -7.87
CA VAL A 312 13.94 -13.99 -7.02
C VAL A 312 12.91 -14.07 -5.89
N ASN A 313 12.43 -12.91 -5.42
CA ASN A 313 11.53 -12.78 -4.28
C ASN A 313 10.09 -12.47 -4.69
N ASP A 314 9.73 -12.61 -5.96
CA ASP A 314 8.35 -12.40 -6.42
C ASP A 314 7.45 -13.54 -5.94
N SER A 315 6.20 -13.21 -5.63
CA SER A 315 5.22 -14.12 -5.00
C SER A 315 4.97 -15.39 -5.81
N GLU A 316 4.84 -15.24 -7.13
CA GLU A 316 4.59 -16.34 -8.06
C GLU A 316 5.73 -17.37 -8.02
N LYS A 317 6.99 -16.89 -8.06
CA LYS A 317 8.15 -17.76 -7.99
C LYS A 317 8.19 -18.56 -6.69
N LYS A 318 7.94 -17.91 -5.54
CA LYS A 318 7.92 -18.60 -4.24
C LYS A 318 6.89 -19.72 -4.18
N ILE A 319 5.71 -19.50 -4.76
CA ILE A 319 4.63 -20.50 -4.82
C ILE A 319 5.07 -21.70 -5.67
N PHE A 320 5.57 -21.47 -6.89
CA PHE A 320 5.97 -22.58 -7.77
C PHE A 320 7.14 -23.39 -7.21
N GLU A 321 8.11 -22.74 -6.55
CA GLU A 321 9.20 -23.44 -5.85
C GLU A 321 8.68 -24.32 -4.70
N GLU A 322 7.72 -23.84 -3.90
CA GLU A 322 7.15 -24.63 -2.80
C GLU A 322 6.29 -25.79 -3.31
N ILE A 323 5.50 -25.59 -4.37
CA ILE A 323 4.74 -26.67 -5.01
C ILE A 323 5.71 -27.72 -5.59
N HIS A 324 6.75 -27.29 -6.31
CA HIS A 324 7.79 -28.18 -6.81
C HIS A 324 8.41 -29.02 -5.69
N LYS A 325 8.84 -28.37 -4.61
CA LYS A 325 9.41 -29.06 -3.44
C LYS A 325 8.45 -30.09 -2.87
N GLN A 326 7.15 -29.78 -2.75
CA GLN A 326 6.15 -30.72 -2.24
C GLN A 326 5.88 -31.89 -3.20
N ILE A 327 5.99 -31.70 -4.51
CA ILE A 327 5.93 -32.79 -5.50
C ILE A 327 7.15 -33.71 -5.37
N GLU A 328 8.37 -33.16 -5.23
CA GLU A 328 9.60 -33.97 -5.09
C GLU A 328 9.57 -34.87 -3.85
N VAL A 329 9.01 -34.38 -2.74
CA VAL A 329 8.82 -35.19 -1.52
C VAL A 329 7.54 -36.05 -1.55
N LYS A 330 6.86 -36.13 -2.69
CA LYS A 330 5.62 -36.90 -2.90
C LYS A 330 4.46 -36.51 -1.98
N ALA A 331 4.46 -35.27 -1.47
CA ALA A 331 3.37 -34.71 -0.68
C ALA A 331 2.26 -34.08 -1.55
N LEU A 332 2.54 -33.89 -2.84
CA LEU A 332 1.61 -33.47 -3.89
C LEU A 332 1.78 -34.34 -5.12
N LYS A 333 0.71 -34.47 -5.89
CA LYS A 333 0.75 -35.09 -7.22
C LYS A 333 1.41 -34.17 -8.23
N ASN A 334 2.03 -34.76 -9.25
CA ASN A 334 2.61 -34.07 -10.39
C ASN A 334 1.61 -33.89 -11.55
N GLU A 335 0.30 -34.00 -11.28
CA GLU A 335 -0.80 -33.87 -12.24
C GLU A 335 -1.96 -33.07 -11.62
N GLY A 336 -2.82 -32.50 -12.46
CA GLY A 336 -4.08 -31.88 -12.03
C GLY A 336 -4.26 -30.45 -12.55
N ASN A 337 -5.04 -29.64 -11.82
CA ASN A 337 -5.31 -28.25 -12.18
C ASN A 337 -4.78 -27.31 -11.10
N LEU A 338 -3.95 -26.35 -11.50
CA LEU A 338 -3.43 -25.30 -10.64
C LEU A 338 -4.00 -23.96 -11.09
N ILE A 339 -4.62 -23.21 -10.17
CA ILE A 339 -5.11 -21.86 -10.45
C ILE A 339 -4.35 -20.88 -9.56
N LEU A 340 -3.65 -19.93 -10.17
CA LEU A 340 -2.91 -18.86 -9.51
C LEU A 340 -3.68 -17.54 -9.65
N TYR A 341 -4.03 -16.93 -8.53
CA TYR A 341 -4.61 -15.60 -8.42
C TYR A 341 -3.52 -14.61 -8.00
N SER A 342 -3.41 -13.48 -8.68
CA SER A 342 -2.46 -12.41 -8.34
C SER A 342 -3.14 -11.06 -8.48
N LYS A 343 -2.80 -10.10 -7.61
CA LYS A 343 -3.37 -8.74 -7.72
C LYS A 343 -2.93 -8.09 -9.04
N TRP A 344 -1.65 -8.23 -9.35
CA TRP A 344 -1.05 -7.76 -10.59
C TRP A 344 -0.80 -8.91 -11.54
N GLU A 345 -0.91 -8.65 -12.83
CA GLU A 345 -0.41 -9.53 -13.86
C GLU A 345 1.06 -9.90 -13.57
N PRO A 346 1.43 -11.19 -13.63
CA PRO A 346 2.81 -11.59 -13.42
C PRO A 346 3.74 -10.84 -14.37
N CYS A 347 4.89 -10.40 -13.84
CA CYS A 347 5.90 -9.80 -14.70
C CYS A 347 6.46 -10.85 -15.69
N PRO A 348 7.14 -10.43 -16.77
CA PRO A 348 7.74 -11.38 -17.71
C PRO A 348 8.69 -12.40 -17.08
N SER A 349 9.43 -12.06 -16.01
CA SER A 349 10.23 -13.04 -15.28
C SER A 349 9.36 -14.09 -14.57
N CYS A 350 8.20 -13.71 -14.04
CA CYS A 350 7.28 -14.66 -13.40
C CYS A 350 6.63 -15.57 -14.45
N TYR A 351 6.26 -15.06 -15.62
CA TYR A 351 5.81 -15.90 -16.74
C TYR A 351 6.90 -16.87 -17.23
N SER A 352 8.17 -16.46 -17.23
CA SER A 352 9.30 -17.37 -17.50
C SER A 352 9.39 -18.50 -16.47
N VAL A 353 9.16 -18.21 -15.18
CA VAL A 353 9.09 -19.24 -14.13
C VAL A 353 7.91 -20.17 -14.35
N ILE A 354 6.73 -19.64 -14.69
CA ILE A 354 5.53 -20.43 -15.01
C ILE A 354 5.80 -21.35 -16.21
N SER A 355 6.45 -20.85 -17.26
CA SER A 355 6.85 -21.64 -18.43
C SER A 355 7.78 -22.80 -18.06
N GLN A 356 8.79 -22.54 -17.22
CA GLN A 356 9.69 -23.60 -16.72
C GLN A 356 8.94 -24.64 -15.89
N PHE A 357 8.00 -24.21 -15.04
CA PHE A 357 7.17 -25.12 -14.24
C PHE A 357 6.29 -26.01 -15.14
N CYS A 358 5.60 -25.44 -16.13
CA CYS A 358 4.76 -26.19 -17.06
C CYS A 358 5.56 -27.21 -17.90
N LYS A 359 6.79 -26.85 -18.29
CA LYS A 359 7.70 -27.79 -18.98
C LYS A 359 8.15 -28.93 -18.09
N LYS A 360 8.38 -28.66 -16.80
CA LYS A 360 8.79 -29.68 -15.82
C LYS A 360 7.63 -30.60 -15.42
N TYR A 361 6.41 -30.08 -15.37
CA TYR A 361 5.20 -30.78 -14.96
C TYR A 361 4.10 -30.65 -16.02
N PRO A 362 4.20 -31.37 -17.15
CA PRO A 362 3.28 -31.23 -18.29
C PRO A 362 1.84 -31.63 -17.96
N ASP A 363 1.64 -32.51 -16.97
CA ASP A 363 0.32 -32.99 -16.57
C ASP A 363 -0.40 -32.05 -15.59
N ILE A 364 0.24 -30.94 -15.18
CA ILE A 364 -0.38 -29.88 -14.38
C ILE A 364 -0.88 -28.77 -15.30
N LYS A 365 -2.20 -28.62 -15.40
CA LYS A 365 -2.85 -27.54 -16.14
C LYS A 365 -2.85 -26.26 -15.31
N VAL A 366 -1.96 -25.33 -15.66
CA VAL A 366 -1.82 -24.04 -14.98
C VAL A 366 -2.76 -22.98 -15.59
N LYS A 367 -3.49 -22.28 -14.74
CA LYS A 367 -4.25 -21.06 -15.06
C LYS A 367 -3.80 -19.92 -14.17
N VAL A 368 -3.65 -18.74 -14.73
CA VAL A 368 -3.27 -17.51 -14.04
C VAL A 368 -4.38 -16.49 -14.19
N LYS A 369 -4.84 -15.93 -13.08
CA LYS A 369 -5.87 -14.90 -13.02
C LYS A 369 -5.35 -13.66 -12.32
N TYR A 370 -5.60 -12.48 -12.90
CA TYR A 370 -5.16 -11.23 -12.29
C TYR A 370 -6.18 -10.09 -12.42
N SER A 371 -6.03 -9.07 -11.56
CA SER A 371 -6.94 -7.91 -11.49
C SER A 371 -6.46 -6.69 -12.28
N LYS A 372 -5.15 -6.45 -12.34
CA LYS A 372 -4.54 -5.29 -13.00
C LYS A 372 -3.45 -5.71 -13.95
N LYS A 373 -3.29 -5.01 -15.07
CA LYS A 373 -2.19 -5.32 -15.99
C LYS A 373 -0.87 -4.82 -15.43
N TYR A 374 0.21 -5.45 -15.87
CA TYR A 374 1.54 -5.07 -15.43
C TYR A 374 1.92 -3.70 -16.02
N GLY A 375 2.22 -2.72 -15.16
CA GLY A 375 2.67 -1.39 -15.56
C GLY A 375 1.57 -0.31 -15.68
N GLU A 376 0.31 -0.66 -15.42
CA GLU A 376 -0.77 0.30 -15.09
C GLU A 376 -0.60 0.87 -13.68
#